data_AF-A0A6B1EL89-F1
#
_entry.id   AF-A0A6B1EL89-F1
#
_cell.length_a   1.000
_cell.length_b   1.000
_cell.length_c   1.000
_cell.angle_alpha   90.00
_cell.angle_beta   90.00
_cell.angle_gamma   90.00
#
_symmetry.space_group_name_H-M   'P 1'
#
loop_
_entity.id
_entity.type
_entity.pdbx_description
1 polymer ?
#
loop_
_entity_poly.entity_id
_entity_poly.type
_entity_poly.pdbx_seq_one_letter_code
_entity_poly.pdbx_strand_id
1 'polypeptide(L)'
;MREPIAKRREREGKTFDTTHPLAEAIIKGWKTGSKKGSPVDCFVISPEFELMGRLLVNEFFDYHWDKFKRRDEESYLMFLKECLEGKQPGLGNITLNSEEPSQDVFDVFRTPTVGFQDYTVVVIDTRAFENGGTLNIDIETGRTDAEGLFYLVDGADDLPTTERVTKHMVLAMKWLEPDETGQLTYRFDRGQFFKLGTTGAHSRSEKGSINAFKAKISVAEYPQVESLEKEDPESDENIPEIPLSTLRLVLDKAQPSQEILDAFRAPGSGYQDYTVINIDTTAFEGSGTLIIDIRVGGADISGSFDLFDGATELPTEGYPDTALNSAWGISPGEAGKIRHRFARGRVFKLGATGDWYGEKGRINAFQARISVVEN
;
A
#
# COMPACT_ATOMS: atom_id res chain seq x y z
N MET A 1 38.60 30.59 9.76
CA MET A 1 37.39 30.07 10.45
C MET A 1 37.35 28.54 10.63
N ARG A 2 38.25 27.73 10.04
CA ARG A 2 38.25 26.25 10.20
C ARG A 2 38.93 25.74 11.48
N GLU A 3 39.91 26.47 12.02
CA GLU A 3 40.68 26.03 13.20
C GLU A 3 39.94 26.02 14.55
N PRO A 4 39.00 26.94 14.85
CA PRO A 4 38.29 26.92 16.14
C PRO A 4 37.38 25.70 16.29
N ILE A 5 36.81 25.20 15.18
CA ILE A 5 35.92 24.04 15.15
C ILE A 5 36.72 22.74 15.32
N ALA A 6 37.89 22.64 14.69
CA ALA A 6 38.78 21.50 14.83
C ALA A 6 39.32 21.36 16.27
N LYS A 7 39.75 22.48 16.88
CA LYS A 7 40.22 22.49 18.29
C LYS A 7 39.11 22.22 19.32
N ARG A 8 37.83 22.43 18.98
CA ARG A 8 36.69 22.07 19.84
C ARG A 8 36.41 20.57 19.80
N ARG A 9 36.56 19.93 18.63
CA ARG A 9 36.43 18.47 18.46
C ARG A 9 37.54 17.66 19.14
N GLU A 10 38.73 18.23 19.27
CA GLU A 10 39.85 17.57 20.00
C GLU A 10 39.74 17.67 21.53
N ARG A 11 38.94 18.61 22.08
CA ARG A 11 38.91 18.92 23.52
C ARG A 11 37.71 18.35 24.28
N GLU A 12 36.70 17.82 23.60
CA GLU A 12 35.43 17.45 24.26
C GLU A 12 35.06 15.97 24.01
N GLY A 13 35.33 15.15 25.02
CA GLY A 13 34.54 13.97 25.36
C GLY A 13 34.97 12.63 24.74
N LYS A 14 35.02 11.59 25.57
CA LYS A 14 34.84 10.21 25.08
C LYS A 14 33.58 10.22 24.22
N THR A 15 33.66 9.66 23.01
CA THR A 15 32.48 9.47 22.15
C THR A 15 31.38 8.83 22.96
N PHE A 16 30.20 9.46 22.98
CA PHE A 16 29.02 8.92 23.66
C PHE A 16 28.71 7.54 23.09
N ASP A 17 28.63 6.53 23.96
CA ASP A 17 28.37 5.17 23.55
C ASP A 17 26.90 5.03 23.16
N THR A 18 26.65 5.07 21.86
CA THR A 18 25.31 4.93 21.28
C THR A 18 24.80 3.49 21.28
N THR A 19 25.62 2.52 21.68
CA THR A 19 25.27 1.09 21.73
C THR A 19 24.66 0.67 23.08
N HIS A 20 24.64 1.57 24.06
CA HIS A 20 23.96 1.31 25.33
C HIS A 20 22.43 1.27 25.13
N PRO A 21 21.69 0.29 25.70
CA PRO A 21 20.24 0.16 25.49
C PRO A 21 19.43 1.42 25.76
N LEU A 22 19.74 2.15 26.84
CA LEU A 22 19.15 3.48 27.11
C LEU A 22 19.40 4.50 25.98
N ALA A 23 20.62 4.55 25.45
CA ALA A 23 20.96 5.44 24.35
C ALA A 23 20.20 5.05 23.08
N GLU A 24 20.08 3.74 22.81
CA GLU A 24 19.28 3.22 21.70
C GLU A 24 17.80 3.56 21.86
N ALA A 25 17.24 3.47 23.08
CA ALA A 25 15.85 3.83 23.37
C ALA A 25 15.56 5.32 23.13
N ILE A 26 16.46 6.19 23.57
CA ILE A 26 16.37 7.64 23.34
C ILE A 26 16.51 7.96 21.85
N ILE A 27 17.50 7.37 21.17
CA ILE A 27 17.73 7.53 19.74
C ILE A 27 16.52 7.03 18.94
N LYS A 28 15.95 5.89 19.32
CA LYS A 28 14.71 5.32 18.76
C LYS A 28 13.58 6.31 18.93
N GLY A 29 13.37 6.84 20.14
CA GLY A 29 12.33 7.82 20.41
C GLY A 29 12.44 9.12 19.61
N TRP A 30 13.66 9.59 19.32
CA TRP A 30 13.90 10.72 18.40
C TRP A 30 13.72 10.38 16.92
N LYS A 31 13.92 9.11 16.55
CA LYS A 31 13.84 8.63 15.17
C LYS A 31 12.47 8.10 14.74
N THR A 32 11.57 7.85 15.68
CA THR A 32 10.25 7.28 15.41
C THR A 32 9.21 8.36 15.08
N GLY A 33 8.18 8.00 14.29
CA GLY A 33 6.98 8.80 14.00
C GLY A 33 7.16 9.98 13.03
N SER A 34 6.08 10.73 12.80
CA SER A 34 5.96 11.78 11.78
C SER A 34 6.87 13.00 11.97
N LYS A 35 7.45 13.19 13.16
CA LYS A 35 8.36 14.29 13.48
C LYS A 35 9.75 13.81 13.94
N LYS A 36 10.31 12.86 13.20
CA LYS A 36 11.71 12.42 13.30
C LYS A 36 12.65 13.63 13.37
N GLY A 37 13.44 13.73 14.44
CA GLY A 37 14.38 14.84 14.66
C GLY A 37 13.80 16.10 15.31
N SER A 38 12.50 16.14 15.61
CA SER A 38 11.95 17.19 16.49
C SER A 38 12.46 16.97 17.92
N PRO A 39 12.75 18.03 18.69
CA PRO A 39 13.06 17.86 20.10
C PRO A 39 11.88 17.16 20.79
N VAL A 40 12.21 16.17 21.63
CA VAL A 40 11.26 15.46 22.49
C VAL A 40 11.41 16.03 23.89
N ASP A 41 10.31 16.46 24.50
CA ASP A 41 10.30 17.04 25.84
C ASP A 41 10.37 15.96 26.92
N CYS A 42 9.70 14.82 26.70
CA CYS A 42 9.65 13.73 27.67
C CYS A 42 9.72 12.36 27.00
N PHE A 43 10.51 11.46 27.59
CA PHE A 43 10.47 10.03 27.32
C PHE A 43 9.98 9.30 28.56
N VAL A 44 9.13 8.31 28.36
CA VAL A 44 8.82 7.30 29.37
C VAL A 44 9.54 6.03 28.94
N ILE A 45 10.53 5.62 29.72
CA ILE A 45 11.39 4.48 29.43
C ILE A 45 11.29 3.51 30.60
N SER A 46 11.10 2.21 30.31
CA SER A 46 11.04 1.17 31.33
C SER A 46 12.41 0.95 31.99
N PRO A 47 12.47 0.25 33.14
CA PRO A 47 13.75 -0.19 33.73
C PRO A 47 14.59 -1.07 32.79
N GLU A 48 13.95 -1.79 31.88
CA GLU A 48 14.56 -2.65 30.85
C GLU A 48 15.00 -1.86 29.60
N PHE A 49 14.92 -0.53 29.65
CA PHE A 49 15.26 0.39 28.57
C PHE A 49 14.33 0.30 27.34
N GLU A 50 13.09 -0.10 27.55
CA GLU A 50 12.07 -0.07 26.50
C GLU A 50 11.41 1.31 26.45
N LEU A 51 11.27 1.88 25.26
CA LEU A 51 10.55 3.12 25.07
C LEU A 51 9.05 2.88 25.20
N MET A 52 8.46 3.32 26.31
CA MET A 52 7.04 3.18 26.63
C MET A 52 6.19 4.37 26.15
N GLY A 53 6.80 5.56 26.11
CA GLY A 53 6.12 6.82 25.90
C GLY A 53 7.04 7.89 25.33
N ARG A 54 6.54 8.77 24.48
CA ARG A 54 7.23 10.02 24.16
C ARG A 54 6.27 11.18 24.00
N LEU A 55 6.74 12.37 24.35
CA LEU A 55 6.00 13.62 24.22
C LEU A 55 6.80 14.61 23.40
N LEU A 56 6.33 14.92 22.20
CA LEU A 56 6.97 15.91 21.32
C LEU A 56 6.62 17.33 21.80
N VAL A 57 7.62 18.20 21.87
CA VAL A 57 7.48 19.59 22.37
C VAL A 57 6.32 20.31 21.67
N ASN A 58 6.29 20.21 20.35
CA ASN A 58 5.34 20.98 19.55
C ASN A 58 3.94 20.34 19.47
N GLU A 59 3.74 19.16 20.04
CA GLU A 59 2.44 18.45 19.94
C GLU A 59 1.60 18.59 21.21
N PHE A 60 2.26 18.53 22.36
CA PHE A 60 1.57 18.68 23.63
C PHE A 60 0.99 20.09 23.77
N PHE A 61 1.78 21.12 23.43
CA PHE A 61 1.34 22.50 23.55
C PHE A 61 0.25 22.85 22.53
N ASP A 62 0.36 22.45 21.26
CA ASP A 62 -0.62 22.83 20.24
C ASP A 62 -1.99 22.13 20.40
N TYR A 63 -2.02 20.89 20.92
CA TYR A 63 -3.28 20.14 21.07
C TYR A 63 -4.00 20.41 22.39
N HIS A 64 -3.26 20.68 23.47
CA HIS A 64 -3.84 20.86 24.80
C HIS A 64 -4.05 22.31 25.21
N TRP A 65 -3.40 23.29 24.58
CA TRP A 65 -3.58 24.71 24.92
C TRP A 65 -5.03 25.18 24.74
N ASP A 66 -5.70 24.77 23.66
CA ASP A 66 -7.10 25.14 23.42
C ASP A 66 -8.10 24.24 24.16
N LYS A 67 -7.76 22.96 24.38
CA LYS A 67 -8.68 21.96 24.93
C LYS A 67 -8.71 21.91 26.45
N PHE A 68 -7.60 22.29 27.10
CA PHE A 68 -7.47 22.26 28.55
C PHE A 68 -6.80 23.55 29.03
N LYS A 69 -7.60 24.54 29.42
CA LYS A 69 -7.16 25.63 30.33
C LYS A 69 -6.81 25.09 31.74
N ARG A 70 -6.22 23.91 31.84
CA ARG A 70 -5.89 23.20 33.08
C ARG A 70 -4.38 23.19 33.29
N ARG A 71 -3.98 23.10 34.55
CA ARG A 71 -2.59 23.16 35.01
C ARG A 71 -1.76 22.04 34.39
N ASP A 72 -0.53 22.36 33.98
CA ASP A 72 0.42 21.50 33.29
C ASP A 72 0.60 20.09 33.92
N GLU A 73 0.41 19.99 35.24
CA GLU A 73 0.54 18.78 36.05
C GLU A 73 -0.51 17.69 35.72
N GLU A 74 -1.77 18.06 35.48
CA GLU A 74 -2.84 17.08 35.17
C GLU A 74 -2.65 16.46 33.78
N SER A 75 -2.25 17.30 32.82
CA SER A 75 -1.98 16.89 31.45
C SER A 75 -0.76 15.96 31.39
N TYR A 76 0.30 16.27 32.16
CA TYR A 76 1.46 15.39 32.26
C TYR A 76 1.15 14.05 32.96
N LEU A 77 0.34 14.06 34.03
CA LEU A 77 -0.09 12.82 34.69
C LEU A 77 -0.92 11.93 33.76
N MET A 78 -1.77 12.51 32.93
CA MET A 78 -2.56 11.76 31.94
C MET A 78 -1.67 11.14 30.88
N PHE A 79 -0.70 11.88 30.34
CA PHE A 79 0.34 11.36 29.45
C PHE A 79 1.06 10.15 30.06
N LEU A 80 1.48 10.25 31.33
CA LEU A 80 2.16 9.14 32.01
C LEU A 80 1.26 7.91 32.15
N LYS A 81 -0.01 8.10 32.52
CA LYS A 81 -0.97 7.00 32.65
C LYS A 81 -1.21 6.31 31.31
N GLU A 82 -1.42 7.10 30.26
CA GLU A 82 -1.58 6.58 28.91
C GLU A 82 -0.33 5.78 28.53
N CYS A 83 0.87 6.31 28.70
CA CYS A 83 2.11 5.62 28.33
C CYS A 83 2.30 4.29 29.07
N LEU A 84 1.94 4.24 30.36
CA LEU A 84 1.98 3.01 31.15
C LEU A 84 0.89 2.00 30.74
N GLU A 85 -0.22 2.48 30.21
CA GLU A 85 -1.28 1.68 29.60
C GLU A 85 -0.97 1.28 28.15
N GLY A 86 0.21 1.62 27.62
CA GLY A 86 0.59 1.39 26.22
C GLY A 86 -0.14 2.30 25.22
N LYS A 87 -0.88 3.29 25.72
CA LYS A 87 -1.55 4.34 24.95
C LYS A 87 -0.56 5.51 24.85
N GLN A 88 -0.31 6.04 23.67
CA GLN A 88 0.48 7.27 23.56
C GLN A 88 -0.39 8.37 22.98
N PRO A 89 0.07 9.63 22.96
CA PRO A 89 -0.01 10.34 21.70
C PRO A 89 0.82 9.55 20.67
N GLY A 90 0.16 8.55 20.08
CA GLY A 90 0.53 7.79 18.88
C GLY A 90 1.91 7.12 18.90
N LEU A 91 2.05 5.79 19.02
CA LEU A 91 1.20 4.74 18.49
C LEU A 91 1.59 3.45 19.18
N GLY A 92 0.61 2.69 19.66
CA GLY A 92 0.87 1.32 20.04
C GLY A 92 1.44 0.60 18.83
N ASN A 93 2.70 0.18 18.91
CA ASN A 93 3.16 -0.87 18.02
C ASN A 93 2.24 -2.05 18.34
N ILE A 94 1.35 -2.40 17.41
CA ILE A 94 0.56 -3.61 17.61
C ILE A 94 1.44 -4.79 17.26
N THR A 95 1.43 -5.81 18.11
CA THR A 95 2.13 -7.06 17.85
C THR A 95 1.09 -8.11 17.65
N LEU A 96 1.03 -8.66 16.44
CA LEU A 96 0.08 -9.70 16.09
C LEU A 96 0.81 -11.05 16.07
N ASN A 97 0.17 -12.07 16.61
CA ASN A 97 0.65 -13.44 16.63
C ASN A 97 -0.51 -14.42 16.49
N SER A 98 -0.25 -15.72 16.43
CA SER A 98 -1.31 -16.72 16.23
C SER A 98 -2.34 -16.79 17.36
N GLU A 99 -1.98 -16.40 18.60
CA GLU A 99 -2.90 -16.35 19.75
C GLU A 99 -3.76 -15.07 19.74
N GLU A 100 -3.14 -13.95 19.35
CA GLU A 100 -3.77 -12.64 19.20
C GLU A 100 -3.57 -12.10 17.77
N PRO A 101 -4.27 -12.69 16.76
CA PRO A 101 -4.05 -12.34 15.37
C PRO A 101 -4.76 -11.05 14.97
N SER A 102 -5.46 -10.38 15.90
CA SER A 102 -6.20 -9.16 15.63
C SER A 102 -6.23 -8.20 16.82
N GLN A 103 -6.11 -6.91 16.54
CA GLN A 103 -6.20 -5.84 17.53
C GLN A 103 -6.93 -4.62 16.97
N ASP A 104 -7.74 -3.96 17.80
CA ASP A 104 -8.38 -2.69 17.48
C ASP A 104 -7.45 -1.52 17.83
N VAL A 105 -7.36 -0.55 16.92
CA VAL A 105 -6.66 0.73 17.09
C VAL A 105 -7.69 1.85 16.95
N PHE A 106 -7.58 2.86 17.79
CA PHE A 106 -8.40 4.07 17.74
C PHE A 106 -7.48 5.27 17.79
N ASP A 107 -7.57 6.16 16.82
CA ASP A 107 -6.74 7.36 16.78
C ASP A 107 -7.43 8.47 15.97
N VAL A 108 -6.74 9.59 15.80
CA VAL A 108 -7.16 10.72 14.98
C VAL A 108 -6.15 10.99 13.88
N PHE A 109 -6.61 11.56 12.77
CA PHE A 109 -5.76 12.11 11.73
C PHE A 109 -6.11 13.58 11.51
N ARG A 110 -5.15 14.33 10.98
CA ARG A 110 -5.29 15.76 10.74
C ARG A 110 -5.02 16.08 9.27
N THR A 111 -5.85 16.95 8.69
CA THR A 111 -5.58 17.55 7.38
C THR A 111 -4.38 18.49 7.50
N PRO A 112 -3.32 18.29 6.71
CA PRO A 112 -2.13 19.11 6.83
C PRO A 112 -2.41 20.61 6.63
N THR A 113 -1.84 21.45 7.50
CA THR A 113 -2.02 22.92 7.46
C THR A 113 -1.07 23.60 6.45
N VAL A 114 0.04 22.95 6.18
CA VAL A 114 1.12 23.37 5.26
C VAL A 114 1.33 22.30 4.20
N GLY A 115 2.14 22.55 3.16
CA GLY A 115 2.40 21.59 2.07
C GLY A 115 3.14 20.30 2.49
N PHE A 116 3.41 20.13 3.78
CA PHE A 116 4.02 18.96 4.39
C PHE A 116 2.94 18.01 4.88
N GLN A 117 3.09 16.71 4.67
CA GLN A 117 2.11 15.72 5.13
C GLN A 117 2.26 15.49 6.65
N ASP A 118 1.14 15.42 7.35
CA ASP A 118 1.08 15.16 8.81
C ASP A 118 0.43 13.79 9.03
N TYR A 119 1.26 12.77 9.29
CA TYR A 119 0.80 11.40 9.45
C TYR A 119 0.60 11.02 10.91
N THR A 120 -0.55 10.44 11.20
CA THR A 120 -0.71 9.47 12.27
C THR A 120 -0.27 8.13 11.73
N VAL A 121 0.88 7.61 12.17
CA VAL A 121 1.37 6.28 11.73
C VAL A 121 0.64 5.19 12.53
N VAL A 122 0.83 3.89 12.34
CA VAL A 122 0.58 2.81 13.32
C VAL A 122 1.60 1.75 12.95
N VAL A 123 2.46 1.31 13.87
CA VAL A 123 3.42 0.24 13.54
C VAL A 123 2.77 -1.10 13.82
N ILE A 124 2.89 -2.03 12.88
CA ILE A 124 2.30 -3.35 12.94
C ILE A 124 3.44 -4.36 12.88
N ASP A 125 3.66 -5.11 13.95
CA ASP A 125 4.64 -6.20 14.01
C ASP A 125 3.94 -7.52 13.74
N THR A 126 4.23 -8.13 12.59
CA THR A 126 3.72 -9.45 12.20
C THR A 126 4.80 -10.51 12.22
N ARG A 127 5.97 -10.28 12.84
CA ARG A 127 7.12 -11.20 12.79
C ARG A 127 6.85 -12.59 13.36
N ALA A 128 5.83 -12.75 14.21
CA ALA A 128 5.40 -14.05 14.70
C ALA A 128 4.82 -14.97 13.60
N PHE A 129 4.40 -14.41 12.46
CA PHE A 129 3.86 -15.16 11.32
C PHE A 129 4.99 -15.56 10.36
N GLU A 130 5.80 -16.55 10.75
CA GLU A 130 7.00 -16.95 9.99
C GLU A 130 6.71 -17.42 8.56
N ASN A 131 5.53 -18.02 8.34
CA ASN A 131 5.06 -18.49 7.04
C ASN A 131 4.27 -17.43 6.26
N GLY A 132 4.29 -16.19 6.73
CA GLY A 132 3.53 -15.12 6.12
C GLY A 132 2.04 -15.18 6.44
N GLY A 133 1.28 -14.40 5.68
CA GLY A 133 -0.16 -14.30 5.83
C GLY A 133 -0.73 -13.13 5.04
N THR A 134 -1.99 -12.85 5.31
CA THR A 134 -2.71 -11.70 4.76
C THR A 134 -3.05 -10.73 5.87
N LEU A 135 -2.44 -9.55 5.84
CA LEU A 135 -2.76 -8.43 6.71
C LEU A 135 -4.04 -7.76 6.20
N ASN A 136 -5.08 -7.69 7.04
CA ASN A 136 -6.34 -7.01 6.79
C ASN A 136 -6.50 -5.86 7.79
N ILE A 137 -6.86 -4.68 7.29
CA ILE A 137 -7.09 -3.48 8.09
C ILE A 137 -8.48 -2.96 7.73
N ASP A 138 -9.44 -3.23 8.60
CA ASP A 138 -10.81 -2.70 8.47
C ASP A 138 -10.86 -1.33 9.16
N ILE A 139 -11.21 -0.29 8.42
CA ILE A 139 -11.14 1.10 8.87
C ILE A 139 -12.55 1.68 8.90
N GLU A 140 -12.87 2.41 9.96
CA GLU A 140 -14.08 3.23 10.11
C GLU A 140 -13.63 4.66 10.44
N THR A 141 -14.08 5.63 9.65
CA THR A 141 -13.80 7.05 9.90
C THR A 141 -14.89 7.68 10.76
N GLY A 142 -14.51 8.66 11.58
CA GLY A 142 -15.44 9.46 12.35
C GLY A 142 -16.28 10.40 11.48
N ARG A 143 -17.24 11.06 12.11
CA ARG A 143 -18.26 11.91 11.44
C ARG A 143 -17.85 13.35 11.18
N THR A 144 -16.62 13.72 11.49
CA THR A 144 -16.16 15.11 11.30
C THR A 144 -15.65 15.31 9.89
N ASP A 145 -15.67 16.53 9.39
CA ASP A 145 -15.55 16.86 7.96
C ASP A 145 -14.18 16.54 7.31
N ALA A 146 -13.21 15.98 8.05
CA ALA A 146 -11.92 15.60 7.48
C ALA A 146 -11.99 14.23 6.81
N GLU A 147 -11.67 14.19 5.50
CA GLU A 147 -11.49 12.95 4.74
C GLU A 147 -10.11 12.34 5.04
N GLY A 148 -10.06 11.02 5.19
CA GLY A 148 -8.83 10.29 5.54
C GLY A 148 -8.16 9.63 4.34
N LEU A 149 -6.83 9.75 4.28
CA LEU A 149 -5.95 8.98 3.40
C LEU A 149 -5.14 8.01 4.25
N PHE A 150 -5.29 6.73 3.97
CA PHE A 150 -4.67 5.63 4.69
C PHE A 150 -3.69 4.91 3.76
N TYR A 151 -2.46 4.74 4.23
CA TYR A 151 -1.34 4.15 3.51
C TYR A 151 -0.76 3.02 4.34
N LEU A 152 -0.74 1.81 3.80
CA LEU A 152 0.10 0.75 4.32
C LEU A 152 1.45 0.81 3.60
N VAL A 153 2.53 0.86 4.36
CA VAL A 153 3.91 0.90 3.84
C VAL A 153 4.78 -0.12 4.56
N ASP A 154 5.93 -0.44 3.97
CA ASP A 154 6.92 -1.31 4.60
C ASP A 154 7.46 -0.68 5.90
N GLY A 155 7.74 -1.49 6.91
CA GLY A 155 8.26 -1.02 8.19
C GLY A 155 9.66 -0.39 8.09
N ALA A 156 10.46 -0.74 7.09
CA ALA A 156 11.74 -0.13 6.80
C ALA A 156 11.61 1.26 6.16
N ASP A 157 10.51 1.52 5.46
CA ASP A 157 10.31 2.76 4.72
C ASP A 157 9.83 3.90 5.63
N ASP A 158 10.36 5.10 5.41
CA ASP A 158 9.92 6.32 6.09
C ASP A 158 8.77 6.96 5.31
N LEU A 159 7.66 7.34 5.96
CA LEU A 159 6.61 8.10 5.28
C LEU A 159 7.13 9.50 4.92
N PRO A 160 7.01 9.95 3.66
CA PRO A 160 7.57 11.23 3.23
C PRO A 160 6.80 12.39 3.83
N THR A 161 7.48 13.26 4.58
CA THR A 161 6.84 14.41 5.25
C THR A 161 6.79 15.66 4.36
N THR A 162 7.61 15.73 3.31
CA THR A 162 7.76 16.91 2.45
C THR A 162 7.20 16.74 1.05
N GLU A 163 6.91 15.51 0.65
CA GLU A 163 6.43 15.15 -0.67
C GLU A 163 5.24 14.19 -0.54
N ARG A 164 4.44 14.04 -1.59
CA ARG A 164 3.36 13.04 -1.58
C ARG A 164 3.96 11.64 -1.46
N VAL A 165 3.29 10.75 -0.72
CA VAL A 165 3.66 9.32 -0.76
C VAL A 165 3.63 8.85 -2.20
N THR A 166 4.77 8.39 -2.66
CA THR A 166 4.95 7.85 -4.00
C THR A 166 4.45 6.41 -4.02
N LYS A 167 3.92 5.96 -5.16
CA LYS A 167 3.28 4.64 -5.27
C LYS A 167 4.21 3.46 -4.95
N HIS A 168 5.53 3.63 -5.05
CA HIS A 168 6.51 2.59 -4.72
C HIS A 168 6.70 2.36 -3.22
N MET A 169 6.31 3.33 -2.38
CA MET A 169 6.40 3.19 -0.91
C MET A 169 5.14 2.55 -0.33
N VAL A 170 4.07 2.43 -1.12
CA VAL A 170 2.73 2.08 -0.66
C VAL A 170 2.42 0.65 -1.06
N LEU A 171 2.29 -0.21 -0.05
CA LEU A 171 1.85 -1.60 -0.18
C LEU A 171 0.34 -1.68 -0.44
N ALA A 172 -0.45 -0.82 0.19
CA ALA A 172 -1.88 -0.65 -0.05
C ALA A 172 -2.33 0.76 0.34
N MET A 173 -3.35 1.31 -0.32
CA MET A 173 -3.93 2.59 0.10
C MET A 173 -5.45 2.64 -0.03
N LYS A 174 -6.05 3.46 0.83
CA LYS A 174 -7.49 3.72 0.84
C LYS A 174 -7.73 5.18 1.17
N TRP A 175 -8.65 5.77 0.44
CA TRP A 175 -9.24 7.06 0.78
C TRP A 175 -10.64 6.80 1.32
N LEU A 176 -11.03 7.53 2.37
CA LEU A 176 -12.33 7.41 3.02
C LEU A 176 -12.89 8.78 3.37
N GLU A 177 -14.17 8.99 3.06
CA GLU A 177 -14.97 10.12 3.50
C GLU A 177 -15.31 10.01 5.00
N PRO A 178 -15.82 11.08 5.64
CA PRO A 178 -16.39 10.99 6.99
C PRO A 178 -17.55 9.98 7.08
N ASP A 179 -17.63 9.25 8.20
CA ASP A 179 -18.66 8.22 8.46
C ASP A 179 -18.65 7.05 7.44
N GLU A 180 -17.49 6.79 6.82
CA GLU A 180 -17.29 5.70 5.85
C GLU A 180 -16.50 4.54 6.47
N THR A 181 -16.72 3.33 5.94
CA THR A 181 -15.89 2.17 6.23
C THR A 181 -15.09 1.73 5.00
N GLY A 182 -13.87 1.25 5.22
CA GLY A 182 -12.98 0.78 4.16
C GLY A 182 -12.11 -0.37 4.63
N GLN A 183 -11.43 -1.00 3.68
CA GLN A 183 -10.52 -2.09 3.96
C GLN A 183 -9.22 -1.91 3.17
N LEU A 184 -8.09 -2.19 3.83
CA LEU A 184 -6.80 -2.46 3.18
C LEU A 184 -6.45 -3.92 3.38
N THR A 185 -5.95 -4.57 2.33
CA THR A 185 -5.48 -5.94 2.38
C THR A 185 -4.11 -6.03 1.74
N TYR A 186 -3.18 -6.73 2.38
CA TYR A 186 -1.84 -6.95 1.86
C TYR A 186 -1.32 -8.34 2.23
N ARG A 187 -0.78 -9.06 1.25
CA ARG A 187 -0.17 -10.37 1.44
C ARG A 187 1.32 -10.22 1.69
N PHE A 188 1.85 -11.02 2.62
CA PHE A 188 3.27 -11.04 2.94
C PHE A 188 3.75 -12.47 3.13
N ASP A 189 4.93 -12.79 2.60
CA ASP A 189 5.47 -14.16 2.62
C ASP A 189 6.12 -14.54 3.95
N ARG A 190 6.55 -13.54 4.71
CA ARG A 190 7.15 -13.70 6.03
C ARG A 190 6.80 -12.52 6.92
N GLY A 191 6.56 -12.81 8.19
CA GLY A 191 6.32 -11.82 9.22
C GLY A 191 7.38 -10.72 9.21
N GLN A 192 6.92 -9.47 9.23
CA GLN A 192 7.75 -8.28 9.17
C GLN A 192 7.07 -7.11 9.87
N PHE A 193 7.69 -5.93 9.80
CA PHE A 193 7.04 -4.70 10.26
C PHE A 193 6.30 -4.05 9.11
N PHE A 194 5.15 -3.47 9.42
CA PHE A 194 4.43 -2.55 8.55
C PHE A 194 4.15 -1.24 9.27
N LYS A 195 3.84 -0.21 8.49
CA LYS A 195 3.36 1.07 9.00
C LYS A 195 2.05 1.43 8.30
N LEU A 196 1.00 1.69 9.07
CA LEU A 196 -0.22 2.32 8.58
C LEU A 196 -0.13 3.83 8.79
N GLY A 197 0.22 4.59 7.77
CA GLY A 197 0.18 6.05 7.78
C GLY A 197 -1.20 6.60 7.43
N THR A 198 -1.73 7.48 8.26
CA THR A 198 -3.02 8.13 8.07
C THR A 198 -2.87 9.65 8.08
N THR A 199 -3.43 10.36 7.12
CA THR A 199 -3.42 11.82 7.06
C THR A 199 -4.71 12.36 6.45
N GLY A 200 -5.06 13.62 6.71
CA GLY A 200 -6.25 14.23 6.11
C GLY A 200 -6.01 14.68 4.66
N ALA A 201 -7.05 14.64 3.82
CA ALA A 201 -6.95 15.03 2.41
C ALA A 201 -6.86 16.56 2.21
N HIS A 202 -5.64 17.11 2.10
CA HIS A 202 -5.39 18.55 1.92
C HIS A 202 -6.17 19.18 0.75
N SER A 203 -6.47 18.44 -0.32
CA SER A 203 -7.19 19.00 -1.48
C SER A 203 -8.69 19.15 -1.28
N ARG A 204 -9.26 18.59 -0.21
CA ARG A 204 -10.72 18.43 -0.06
C ARG A 204 -11.25 18.82 1.32
N SER A 205 -10.42 18.74 2.35
CA SER A 205 -10.79 19.15 3.70
C SER A 205 -10.19 20.50 4.06
N GLU A 206 -10.83 21.20 5.00
CA GLU A 206 -10.25 22.40 5.60
C GLU A 206 -8.92 22.05 6.29
N LYS A 207 -7.97 22.97 6.17
CA LYS A 207 -6.63 22.81 6.72
C LYS A 207 -6.70 22.72 8.24
N GLY A 208 -6.04 21.73 8.81
CA GLY A 208 -6.05 21.51 10.25
C GLY A 208 -7.32 20.85 10.79
N SER A 209 -8.30 20.53 9.94
CA SER A 209 -9.43 19.68 10.35
C SER A 209 -8.92 18.35 10.88
N ILE A 210 -9.57 17.85 11.93
CA ILE A 210 -9.21 16.61 12.61
C ILE A 210 -10.41 15.68 12.49
N ASN A 211 -10.16 14.41 12.18
CA ASN A 211 -11.17 13.36 12.28
C ASN A 211 -10.59 12.12 12.98
N ALA A 212 -11.47 11.33 13.59
CA ALA A 212 -11.11 10.08 14.22
C ALA A 212 -11.13 8.93 13.22
N PHE A 213 -10.43 7.85 13.53
CA PHE A 213 -10.64 6.56 12.90
C PHE A 213 -10.54 5.43 13.92
N LYS A 214 -11.29 4.37 13.66
CA LYS A 214 -11.10 3.05 14.25
C LYS A 214 -10.53 2.15 13.17
N ALA A 215 -9.47 1.40 13.47
CA ALA A 215 -8.93 0.38 12.60
C ALA A 215 -8.88 -0.97 13.33
N LYS A 216 -9.54 -2.00 12.81
CA LYS A 216 -9.33 -3.37 13.23
C LYS A 216 -8.26 -3.98 12.34
N ILE A 217 -7.11 -4.29 12.92
CA ILE A 217 -5.98 -4.86 12.21
C ILE A 217 -5.93 -6.35 12.51
N SER A 218 -5.78 -7.19 11.50
CA SER A 218 -5.73 -8.64 11.67
C SER A 218 -4.84 -9.34 10.64
N VAL A 219 -4.30 -10.49 11.00
CA VAL A 219 -3.57 -11.38 10.07
C VAL A 219 -4.36 -12.68 9.91
N ALA A 220 -4.59 -13.06 8.65
CA ALA A 220 -5.03 -14.40 8.29
C ALA A 220 -3.82 -15.21 7.83
N GLU A 221 -3.42 -16.22 8.60
CA GLU A 221 -2.31 -17.11 8.26
C GLU A 221 -2.61 -17.94 7.01
N TYR A 222 -1.55 -18.26 6.26
CA TYR A 222 -1.66 -19.29 5.25
C TYR A 222 -1.86 -20.66 5.92
N PRO A 223 -2.66 -21.56 5.31
CA PRO A 223 -2.79 -22.92 5.83
C PRO A 223 -1.40 -23.53 5.93
N GLN A 224 -1.06 -24.14 7.07
CA GLN A 224 0.15 -24.92 7.19
C GLN A 224 0.04 -26.13 6.27
N VAL A 225 0.63 -26.04 5.09
CA VAL A 225 0.77 -27.19 4.21
C VAL A 225 1.90 -28.02 4.79
N GLU A 226 1.58 -29.16 5.42
CA GLU A 226 2.58 -30.18 5.73
C GLU A 226 3.37 -30.45 4.45
N SER A 227 4.68 -30.23 4.54
CA SER A 227 5.62 -30.30 3.43
C SER A 227 5.53 -31.67 2.74
N LEU A 228 4.85 -31.73 1.60
CA LEU A 228 5.20 -32.70 0.57
C LEU A 228 6.51 -32.20 -0.03
N GLU A 229 7.61 -32.87 0.32
CA GLU A 229 8.88 -32.78 -0.38
C GLU A 229 8.60 -32.86 -1.87
N LYS A 230 8.63 -31.71 -2.55
CA LYS A 230 8.74 -31.67 -4.00
C LYS A 230 10.23 -31.74 -4.28
N GLU A 231 10.66 -32.89 -4.77
CA GLU A 231 11.94 -33.01 -5.46
C GLU A 231 12.02 -31.91 -6.52
N ASP A 232 13.04 -31.06 -6.42
CA ASP A 232 13.40 -30.09 -7.44
C ASP A 232 13.69 -30.85 -8.75
N PRO A 233 13.03 -30.52 -9.88
CA PRO A 233 13.57 -30.95 -11.15
C PRO A 233 14.82 -30.11 -11.42
N GLU A 234 15.93 -30.79 -11.69
CA GLU A 234 17.19 -30.19 -12.12
C GLU A 234 16.97 -29.12 -13.19
N SER A 235 17.71 -28.03 -13.06
CA SER A 235 17.77 -26.91 -13.99
C SER A 235 18.22 -27.40 -15.37
N ASP A 236 17.29 -27.52 -16.31
CA ASP A 236 17.62 -27.64 -17.72
C ASP A 236 17.63 -26.24 -18.35
N GLU A 237 18.83 -25.67 -18.46
CA GLU A 237 19.11 -24.46 -19.23
C GLU A 237 18.91 -24.74 -20.73
N ASN A 238 17.65 -24.83 -21.17
CA ASN A 238 17.21 -24.59 -22.54
C ASN A 238 15.68 -24.68 -22.62
N ILE A 239 14.99 -23.63 -22.15
CA ILE A 239 13.61 -23.42 -22.56
C ILE A 239 13.67 -22.69 -23.91
N PRO A 240 13.21 -23.30 -25.03
CA PRO A 240 13.16 -22.61 -26.31
C PRO A 240 12.23 -21.39 -26.18
N GLU A 241 12.67 -20.23 -26.68
CA GLU A 241 11.80 -19.06 -26.91
C GLU A 241 10.61 -19.49 -27.76
N ILE A 242 9.46 -19.71 -27.12
CA ILE A 242 8.20 -19.92 -27.83
C ILE A 242 7.76 -18.54 -28.32
N PRO A 243 7.62 -18.30 -29.63
CA PRO A 243 7.05 -17.06 -30.10
C PRO A 243 5.61 -16.97 -29.57
N LEU A 244 5.32 -15.96 -28.75
CA LEU A 244 3.97 -15.60 -28.32
C LEU A 244 3.16 -15.22 -29.56
N SER A 245 2.52 -16.23 -30.17
CA SER A 245 1.62 -16.04 -31.29
C SER A 245 0.41 -15.22 -30.84
N THR A 246 0.18 -14.07 -31.48
CA THR A 246 -1.00 -13.22 -31.25
C THR A 246 -2.29 -14.02 -31.38
N LEU A 247 -3.01 -14.20 -30.26
CA LEU A 247 -4.32 -14.85 -30.25
C LEU A 247 -5.34 -13.96 -30.99
N ARG A 248 -6.18 -14.54 -31.86
CA ARG A 248 -7.29 -13.83 -32.52
C ARG A 248 -8.61 -14.49 -32.15
N LEU A 249 -9.51 -13.69 -31.60
CA LEU A 249 -10.83 -14.07 -31.13
C LEU A 249 -11.87 -13.36 -31.99
N VAL A 250 -12.78 -14.12 -32.62
CA VAL A 250 -13.82 -13.59 -33.51
C VAL A 250 -15.18 -13.74 -32.84
N LEU A 251 -15.89 -12.64 -32.61
CA LEU A 251 -17.24 -12.65 -32.06
C LEU A 251 -18.27 -12.33 -33.14
N ASP A 252 -19.37 -13.07 -33.13
CA ASP A 252 -20.51 -12.84 -34.00
C ASP A 252 -21.84 -13.05 -33.24
N LYS A 253 -22.97 -12.96 -33.94
CA LYS A 253 -24.29 -13.09 -33.33
C LYS A 253 -24.59 -14.50 -32.83
N ALA A 254 -24.00 -15.54 -33.43
CA ALA A 254 -24.16 -16.92 -33.00
C ALA A 254 -23.27 -17.23 -31.78
N GLN A 255 -22.09 -16.60 -31.71
CA GLN A 255 -21.16 -16.71 -30.61
C GLN A 255 -20.73 -15.32 -30.12
N PRO A 256 -21.60 -14.61 -29.38
CA PRO A 256 -21.32 -13.24 -28.93
C PRO A 256 -20.40 -13.17 -27.72
N SER A 257 -19.97 -14.33 -27.20
CA SER A 257 -19.08 -14.46 -26.05
C SER A 257 -18.12 -15.62 -26.25
N GLN A 258 -16.86 -15.41 -25.88
CA GLN A 258 -15.84 -16.44 -25.80
C GLN A 258 -15.00 -16.26 -24.53
N GLU A 259 -14.35 -17.33 -24.12
CA GLU A 259 -13.49 -17.36 -22.94
C GLU A 259 -12.09 -17.79 -23.33
N ILE A 260 -11.10 -17.15 -22.74
CA ILE A 260 -9.69 -17.41 -22.97
C ILE A 260 -8.96 -17.58 -21.65
N LEU A 261 -7.89 -18.36 -21.69
CA LEU A 261 -6.91 -18.52 -20.62
C LEU A 261 -5.54 -18.30 -21.23
N ASP A 262 -4.79 -17.35 -20.71
CA ASP A 262 -3.45 -17.02 -21.19
C ASP A 262 -2.59 -16.52 -20.02
N ALA A 263 -1.36 -16.14 -20.28
CA ALA A 263 -0.43 -15.59 -19.30
C ALA A 263 0.08 -14.22 -19.69
N PHE A 264 0.45 -13.43 -18.69
CA PHE A 264 1.14 -12.15 -18.86
C PHE A 264 2.45 -12.16 -18.08
N ARG A 265 3.34 -11.26 -18.46
CA ARG A 265 4.66 -11.10 -17.84
C ARG A 265 4.83 -9.68 -17.30
N ALA A 266 5.51 -9.55 -16.16
CA ALA A 266 5.96 -8.26 -15.67
C ALA A 266 6.97 -7.65 -16.66
N PRO A 267 6.73 -6.43 -17.15
CA PRO A 267 7.65 -5.77 -18.06
C PRO A 267 8.90 -5.21 -17.35
N GLY A 268 8.81 -5.01 -16.04
CA GLY A 268 9.76 -4.20 -15.28
C GLY A 268 9.41 -2.72 -15.32
N SER A 269 9.94 -1.97 -14.35
CA SER A 269 9.58 -0.56 -14.16
C SER A 269 9.87 0.29 -15.39
N GLY A 270 8.85 0.99 -15.88
CA GLY A 270 8.99 1.89 -17.04
C GLY A 270 8.45 1.32 -18.35
N TYR A 271 8.23 0.02 -18.42
CA TYR A 271 8.04 -0.71 -19.67
C TYR A 271 6.65 -1.36 -19.75
N GLN A 272 6.31 -1.81 -20.95
CA GLN A 272 5.13 -2.61 -21.25
C GLN A 272 5.56 -3.86 -22.00
N ASP A 273 4.99 -5.00 -21.63
CA ASP A 273 5.23 -6.30 -22.25
C ASP A 273 3.88 -7.00 -22.35
N TYR A 274 3.13 -6.62 -23.38
CA TYR A 274 1.76 -7.07 -23.56
C TYR A 274 1.72 -8.44 -24.22
N THR A 275 1.06 -9.38 -23.56
CA THR A 275 0.38 -10.49 -24.24
C THR A 275 -0.86 -9.91 -24.93
N VAL A 276 -0.95 -10.08 -26.25
CA VAL A 276 -1.99 -9.40 -27.06
C VAL A 276 -3.03 -10.38 -27.57
N ILE A 277 -4.29 -10.09 -27.26
CA ILE A 277 -5.46 -10.74 -27.86
C ILE A 277 -6.15 -9.78 -28.82
N ASN A 278 -6.25 -10.15 -30.09
CA ASN A 278 -7.04 -9.42 -31.07
C ASN A 278 -8.50 -9.86 -30.99
N ILE A 279 -9.41 -8.92 -30.80
CA ILE A 279 -10.86 -9.16 -30.65
C ILE A 279 -11.55 -8.58 -31.88
N ASP A 280 -12.06 -9.43 -32.75
CA ASP A 280 -12.79 -9.05 -33.95
C ASP A 280 -14.29 -9.03 -33.67
N THR A 281 -14.88 -7.82 -33.66
CA THR A 281 -16.32 -7.63 -33.50
C THR A 281 -16.99 -7.15 -34.80
N THR A 282 -16.35 -7.31 -35.96
CA THR A 282 -16.85 -6.75 -37.24
C THR A 282 -18.23 -7.26 -37.67
N ALA A 283 -18.66 -8.43 -37.18
CA ALA A 283 -20.00 -8.95 -37.41
C ALA A 283 -21.13 -8.13 -36.74
N PHE A 284 -20.80 -7.25 -35.79
CA PHE A 284 -21.77 -6.36 -35.14
C PHE A 284 -21.83 -5.02 -35.87
N GLU A 285 -22.64 -4.94 -36.93
CA GLU A 285 -22.70 -3.75 -37.80
C GLU A 285 -23.28 -2.50 -37.12
N GLY A 286 -24.06 -2.67 -36.05
CA GLY A 286 -24.61 -1.60 -35.23
C GLY A 286 -23.75 -1.23 -34.03
N SER A 287 -24.28 -0.39 -33.16
CA SER A 287 -23.62 -0.06 -31.91
C SER A 287 -23.69 -1.23 -30.92
N GLY A 288 -22.64 -1.39 -30.13
CA GLY A 288 -22.60 -2.41 -29.09
C GLY A 288 -21.71 -2.01 -27.93
N THR A 289 -21.71 -2.85 -26.90
CA THR A 289 -20.82 -2.76 -25.74
C THR A 289 -19.98 -4.02 -25.67
N LEU A 290 -18.67 -3.86 -25.83
CA LEU A 290 -17.68 -4.89 -25.52
C LEU A 290 -17.50 -4.96 -24.00
N ILE A 291 -17.63 -6.15 -23.44
CA ILE A 291 -17.49 -6.45 -22.02
C ILE A 291 -16.43 -7.53 -21.86
N ILE A 292 -15.40 -7.24 -21.08
CA ILE A 292 -14.30 -8.16 -20.78
C ILE A 292 -14.28 -8.36 -19.27
N ASP A 293 -14.70 -9.53 -18.82
CA ASP A 293 -14.61 -9.96 -17.42
C ASP A 293 -13.31 -10.75 -17.25
N ILE A 294 -12.44 -10.29 -16.35
CA ILE A 294 -11.06 -10.77 -16.19
C ILE A 294 -10.92 -11.38 -14.80
N ARG A 295 -10.20 -12.49 -14.70
CA ARG A 295 -9.72 -13.08 -13.44
C ARG A 295 -8.23 -13.29 -13.53
N VAL A 296 -7.48 -12.76 -12.57
CA VAL A 296 -6.03 -12.94 -12.49
C VAL A 296 -5.73 -14.22 -11.70
N GLY A 297 -4.75 -14.97 -12.15
CA GLY A 297 -4.28 -16.19 -11.51
C GLY A 297 -3.68 -15.93 -10.13
N GLY A 298 -3.34 -17.01 -9.44
CA GLY A 298 -2.87 -16.94 -8.04
C GLY A 298 -1.38 -16.62 -7.86
N ALA A 299 -0.59 -16.51 -8.94
CA ALA A 299 0.82 -16.18 -8.79
C ALA A 299 0.99 -14.73 -8.30
N ASP A 300 2.06 -14.45 -7.56
CA ASP A 300 2.27 -13.17 -6.86
C ASP A 300 2.71 -12.04 -7.81
N ILE A 301 1.89 -11.74 -8.82
CA ILE A 301 2.00 -10.52 -9.61
C ILE A 301 0.63 -10.10 -10.10
N SER A 302 0.32 -8.82 -9.91
CA SER A 302 -0.95 -8.22 -10.33
C SER A 302 -1.01 -8.07 -11.85
N GLY A 303 -2.22 -8.17 -12.40
CA GLY A 303 -2.46 -7.98 -13.82
C GLY A 303 -2.89 -6.55 -14.16
N SER A 304 -2.42 -6.06 -15.30
CA SER A 304 -2.85 -4.82 -15.94
C SER A 304 -3.32 -5.09 -17.34
N PHE A 305 -4.52 -4.58 -17.66
CA PHE A 305 -5.23 -4.89 -18.89
C PHE A 305 -5.68 -3.60 -19.57
N ASP A 306 -5.30 -3.45 -20.83
CA ASP A 306 -5.56 -2.27 -21.63
C ASP A 306 -6.27 -2.66 -22.92
N LEU A 307 -7.35 -1.96 -23.24
CA LEU A 307 -8.08 -2.14 -24.48
C LEU A 307 -7.68 -1.05 -25.47
N PHE A 308 -7.19 -1.42 -26.65
CA PHE A 308 -6.81 -0.51 -27.71
C PHE A 308 -7.66 -0.72 -28.97
N ASP A 309 -7.66 0.28 -29.84
CA ASP A 309 -8.13 0.10 -31.22
C ASP A 309 -7.18 -0.84 -31.98
N GLY A 310 -7.70 -1.69 -32.86
CA GLY A 310 -6.91 -2.67 -33.61
C GLY A 310 -5.78 -2.07 -34.46
N ALA A 311 -5.89 -0.82 -34.89
CA ALA A 311 -4.83 -0.14 -35.64
C ALA A 311 -3.75 0.50 -34.74
N THR A 312 -3.97 0.55 -33.43
CA THR A 312 -3.05 1.22 -32.49
C THR A 312 -1.75 0.43 -32.37
N GLU A 313 -0.62 1.12 -32.51
CA GLU A 313 0.69 0.60 -32.11
C GLU A 313 0.76 0.57 -30.59
N LEU A 314 1.12 -0.58 -30.03
CA LEU A 314 1.12 -0.75 -28.58
C LEU A 314 2.38 -0.08 -28.00
N PRO A 315 2.23 0.74 -26.94
CA PRO A 315 3.39 1.29 -26.28
C PRO A 315 4.22 0.17 -25.67
N THR A 316 5.54 0.27 -25.77
CA THR A 316 6.51 -0.61 -25.09
C THR A 316 7.06 0.03 -23.82
N GLU A 317 6.77 1.31 -23.61
CA GLU A 317 7.22 2.16 -22.52
C GLU A 317 6.16 3.22 -22.23
N GLY A 318 6.24 3.82 -21.07
CA GLY A 318 5.29 4.84 -20.62
C GLY A 318 3.87 4.34 -20.29
N TYR A 319 3.08 5.27 -19.77
CA TYR A 319 1.66 5.10 -19.51
C TYR A 319 0.89 4.90 -20.83
N PRO A 320 -0.08 3.96 -20.92
CA PRO A 320 -0.80 3.67 -22.17
C PRO A 320 -1.90 4.71 -22.45
N ASP A 321 -1.51 5.92 -22.83
CA ASP A 321 -2.40 7.06 -23.10
C ASP A 321 -3.37 6.86 -24.28
N THR A 322 -3.04 5.95 -25.19
CA THR A 322 -3.89 5.56 -26.34
C THR A 322 -4.90 4.45 -26.02
N ALA A 323 -4.90 3.91 -24.79
CA ALA A 323 -5.89 2.91 -24.39
C ALA A 323 -7.30 3.51 -24.40
N LEU A 324 -8.24 2.80 -25.02
CA LEU A 324 -9.66 3.14 -25.07
C LEU A 324 -10.33 2.96 -23.70
N ASN A 325 -9.87 1.97 -22.93
CA ASN A 325 -10.29 1.70 -21.56
C ASN A 325 -9.33 0.69 -20.91
N SER A 326 -9.27 0.66 -19.58
CA SER A 326 -8.28 -0.15 -18.85
C SER A 326 -8.81 -0.68 -17.52
N ALA A 327 -8.18 -1.76 -17.06
CA ALA A 327 -8.32 -2.29 -15.70
C ALA A 327 -6.92 -2.65 -15.18
N TRP A 328 -6.43 -1.92 -14.18
CA TRP A 328 -5.06 -2.04 -13.68
C TRP A 328 -5.02 -2.51 -12.24
N GLY A 329 -3.88 -3.10 -11.86
CA GLY A 329 -3.61 -3.50 -10.49
C GLY A 329 -4.62 -4.52 -9.97
N ILE A 330 -5.07 -5.43 -10.84
CA ILE A 330 -5.95 -6.52 -10.43
C ILE A 330 -5.07 -7.53 -9.68
N SER A 331 -5.29 -7.64 -8.37
CA SER A 331 -4.44 -8.46 -7.51
C SER A 331 -4.55 -9.95 -7.85
N PRO A 332 -3.56 -10.77 -7.48
CA PRO A 332 -3.62 -12.22 -7.64
C PRO A 332 -4.89 -12.86 -7.06
N GLY A 333 -5.62 -13.62 -7.89
CA GLY A 333 -6.88 -14.25 -7.53
C GLY A 333 -8.11 -13.34 -7.58
N GLU A 334 -7.93 -12.04 -7.88
CA GLU A 334 -9.04 -11.09 -8.01
C GLU A 334 -9.58 -11.02 -9.43
N ALA A 335 -10.71 -10.30 -9.57
CA ALA A 335 -11.38 -10.09 -10.83
C ALA A 335 -11.44 -8.60 -11.18
N GLY A 336 -11.33 -8.30 -12.48
CA GLY A 336 -11.55 -6.96 -13.01
C GLY A 336 -12.48 -6.98 -14.21
N LYS A 337 -12.83 -5.79 -14.69
CA LYS A 337 -13.79 -5.64 -15.78
C LYS A 337 -13.47 -4.44 -16.66
N ILE A 338 -13.50 -4.63 -17.97
CA ILE A 338 -13.46 -3.55 -18.96
C ILE A 338 -14.81 -3.49 -19.69
N ARG A 339 -15.35 -2.28 -19.86
CA ARG A 339 -16.57 -2.02 -20.65
C ARG A 339 -16.31 -0.91 -21.67
N HIS A 340 -16.47 -1.21 -22.96
CA HIS A 340 -16.23 -0.22 -24.02
C HIS A 340 -17.40 -0.20 -25.00
N ARG A 341 -18.00 0.98 -25.19
CA ARG A 341 -19.05 1.18 -26.19
C ARG A 341 -18.42 1.48 -27.55
N PHE A 342 -18.95 0.87 -28.60
CA PHE A 342 -18.56 1.14 -29.98
C PHE A 342 -19.78 1.44 -30.85
N ALA A 343 -19.61 2.29 -31.85
CA ALA A 343 -20.68 2.67 -32.78
C ALA A 343 -20.88 1.63 -33.91
N ARG A 344 -19.81 0.92 -34.26
CA ARG A 344 -19.79 -0.17 -35.24
C ARG A 344 -18.71 -1.18 -34.86
N GLY A 345 -18.97 -2.45 -35.14
CA GLY A 345 -18.03 -3.54 -34.99
C GLY A 345 -16.70 -3.27 -35.69
N ARG A 346 -15.60 -3.61 -35.02
CA ARG A 346 -14.22 -3.42 -35.50
C ARG A 346 -13.28 -4.37 -34.76
N VAL A 347 -12.00 -4.34 -35.11
CA VAL A 347 -10.99 -5.09 -34.37
C VAL A 347 -10.48 -4.24 -33.21
N PHE A 348 -10.37 -4.85 -32.04
CA PHE A 348 -9.73 -4.29 -30.84
C PHE A 348 -8.52 -5.14 -30.45
N LYS A 349 -7.62 -4.59 -29.64
CA LYS A 349 -6.55 -5.34 -28.98
C LYS A 349 -6.75 -5.27 -27.47
N LEU A 350 -6.79 -6.41 -26.81
CA LEU A 350 -6.63 -6.51 -25.37
C LEU A 350 -5.16 -6.81 -25.10
N GLY A 351 -4.43 -5.85 -24.52
CA GLY A 351 -3.10 -6.06 -23.98
C GLY A 351 -3.20 -6.49 -22.53
N ALA A 352 -2.62 -7.63 -22.18
CA ALA A 352 -2.44 -8.09 -20.82
C ALA A 352 -0.96 -8.05 -20.45
N THR A 353 -0.61 -7.39 -19.36
CA THR A 353 0.78 -7.28 -18.89
C THR A 353 0.80 -7.36 -17.37
N GLY A 354 1.95 -7.70 -16.79
CA GLY A 354 2.13 -7.59 -15.35
C GLY A 354 2.11 -6.13 -14.93
N ASP A 355 1.78 -5.87 -13.68
CA ASP A 355 1.82 -4.50 -13.18
C ASP A 355 3.21 -3.86 -13.38
N TRP A 356 3.18 -2.54 -13.55
CA TRP A 356 4.33 -1.70 -13.86
C TRP A 356 5.48 -1.82 -12.83
N TYR A 357 5.18 -2.32 -11.64
CA TYR A 357 6.10 -2.36 -10.51
C TYR A 357 6.55 -3.79 -10.16
N GLY A 358 6.01 -4.81 -10.84
CA GLY A 358 6.42 -6.19 -10.70
C GLY A 358 7.85 -6.40 -11.18
N GLU A 359 8.57 -7.31 -10.51
CA GLU A 359 9.90 -7.73 -10.93
C GLU A 359 9.83 -8.29 -12.35
N LYS A 360 10.66 -7.72 -13.24
CA LYS A 360 10.69 -8.06 -14.65
C LYS A 360 10.80 -9.58 -14.84
N GLY A 361 9.95 -10.12 -15.70
CA GLY A 361 10.00 -11.54 -16.04
C GLY A 361 9.07 -12.43 -15.23
N ARG A 362 8.52 -11.98 -14.09
CA ARG A 362 7.49 -12.73 -13.36
C ARG A 362 6.27 -12.97 -14.22
N ILE A 363 5.69 -14.16 -14.12
CA ILE A 363 4.57 -14.60 -14.95
C ILE A 363 3.37 -14.88 -14.06
N ASN A 364 2.18 -14.49 -14.50
CA ASN A 364 0.92 -14.99 -13.95
C ASN A 364 -0.08 -15.27 -15.08
N ALA A 365 -1.05 -16.12 -14.78
CA ALA A 365 -2.13 -16.45 -15.69
C ALA A 365 -3.27 -15.44 -15.57
N PHE A 366 -4.14 -15.41 -16.56
CA PHE A 366 -5.44 -14.78 -16.47
C PHE A 366 -6.47 -15.53 -17.31
N GLN A 367 -7.70 -15.52 -16.81
CA GLN A 367 -8.87 -15.98 -17.54
C GLN A 367 -9.69 -14.76 -17.92
N ALA A 368 -10.08 -14.63 -19.18
CA ALA A 368 -10.93 -13.54 -19.63
C ALA A 368 -12.15 -14.06 -20.40
N ARG A 369 -13.33 -13.63 -19.98
CA ARG A 369 -14.57 -13.80 -20.76
C ARG A 369 -14.84 -12.51 -21.52
N ILE A 370 -14.77 -12.59 -22.83
CA ILE A 370 -14.94 -11.47 -23.76
C ILE A 370 -16.30 -11.62 -24.43
N SER A 371 -17.14 -10.59 -24.37
CA SER A 371 -18.50 -10.62 -24.91
C SER A 371 -18.97 -9.29 -25.49
N VAL A 372 -19.91 -9.34 -26.43
CA VAL A 372 -20.58 -8.17 -27.00
C VAL A 372 -22.07 -8.20 -26.67
N VAL A 373 -22.59 -7.05 -26.25
CA VAL A 373 -24.03 -6.79 -26.13
C VAL A 373 -24.39 -5.71 -27.16
N GLU A 374 -25.24 -6.03 -28.15
CA GLU A 374 -25.78 -5.03 -29.08
C GLU A 374 -26.65 -4.02 -28.30
N ASN A 375 -26.58 -2.74 -28.66
CA ASN A 375 -27.40 -1.68 -28.03
C ASN A 375 -28.68 -1.40 -28.82
#